data_AF-L0DAN6-F1
#
_entry.id   AF-L0DAN6-F1
#
_cell.length_a   1.000
_cell.length_b   1.000
_cell.length_c   1.000
_cell.angle_alpha   90.00
_cell.angle_beta   90.00
_cell.angle_gamma   90.00
#
_symmetry.space_group_name_H-M   'P 1'
#
loop_
_entity.id
_entity.type
_entity.pdbx_description
1 polymer ?
#
loop_
_entity_poly.entity_id
_entity_poly.type
_entity_poly.pdbx_seq_one_letter_code
_entity_poly.pdbx_strand_id
1 'polypeptide(L)'
;MSPEVQKDLGLTDKQEAQIKKVAAAMDRKRRELFAEAGDQGGDPRAGMSAMRDMQREAESTITKSLNKRQKDRLAQLELQREGPSALARKEIASKVKLTTAQNKEVKTIVDEMRSAMASSMPRPPGGGPDGPATKGGRRGGRGGGDTTGNGAASGDEGVTGDNRATATENGTPAPRGGGPGGGRTRGAGGPGGGRPDFNSPEFQAMMTKMRETQEKIRTTATEKINEVLTTEQKTAYEKLLGKPFDFSKISRGPGGPGGPGGPGGPGGGPAGNGRGRPNTDS
;
A
#
# COMPACT_ATOMS: atom_id res chain seq x y z
N MET A 1 1.59 4.69 13.27
CA MET A 1 2.39 4.51 14.50
C MET A 1 1.48 3.97 15.58
N SER A 2 1.82 2.84 16.21
CA SER A 2 0.94 2.20 17.21
C SER A 2 0.99 2.93 18.56
N PRO A 3 -0.01 2.73 19.45
CA PRO A 3 -0.01 3.31 20.79
C PRO A 3 1.22 2.94 21.63
N GLU A 4 1.75 1.73 21.48
CA GLU A 4 2.92 1.24 22.21
C GLU A 4 4.18 2.01 21.82
N VAL A 5 4.32 2.33 20.52
CA VAL A 5 5.40 3.20 20.03
C VAL A 5 5.22 4.63 20.53
N GLN A 6 3.99 5.14 20.57
CA GLN A 6 3.70 6.48 21.09
C GLN A 6 4.10 6.61 22.57
N LYS A 7 3.78 5.58 23.37
CA LYS A 7 4.17 5.49 24.78
C LYS A 7 5.69 5.42 24.96
N ASP A 8 6.38 4.57 24.20
CA ASP A 8 7.84 4.44 24.28
C ASP A 8 8.59 5.70 23.83
N LEU A 9 8.02 6.44 22.86
CA LEU A 9 8.50 7.76 22.47
C LEU A 9 8.22 8.85 23.52
N GLY A 10 7.34 8.59 24.49
CA GLY A 10 6.91 9.58 25.48
C GLY A 10 6.28 10.79 24.79
N LEU A 11 5.32 10.55 23.89
CA LEU A 11 4.60 11.63 23.22
C LEU A 11 3.71 12.37 24.22
N THR A 12 3.59 13.68 24.04
CA THR A 12 2.62 14.50 24.77
C THR A 12 1.22 14.32 24.20
N ASP A 13 0.18 14.62 24.99
CA ASP A 13 -1.22 14.58 24.53
C ASP A 13 -1.44 15.38 23.24
N LYS A 14 -0.76 16.53 23.13
CA LYS A 14 -0.80 17.38 21.92
C LYS A 14 -0.19 16.69 20.71
N GLN A 15 0.96 16.01 20.88
CA GLN A 15 1.62 15.26 19.81
C GLN A 15 0.78 14.03 19.41
N GLU A 16 0.23 13.29 20.38
CA GLU A 16 -0.66 12.18 20.08
C GLU A 16 -1.91 12.61 19.32
N ALA A 17 -2.53 13.73 19.72
CA ALA A 17 -3.66 14.31 19.01
C ALA A 17 -3.29 14.69 17.57
N GLN A 18 -2.09 15.24 17.34
CA GLN A 18 -1.59 15.54 16.00
C GLN A 18 -1.38 14.27 15.17
N ILE A 19 -0.80 13.21 15.74
CA ILE A 19 -0.62 11.92 15.06
C ILE A 19 -1.98 11.30 14.70
N LYS A 20 -2.97 11.36 15.61
CA LYS A 20 -4.34 10.89 15.34
C LYS A 20 -4.98 11.65 14.17
N LYS A 21 -4.77 12.97 14.09
CA LYS A 21 -5.24 13.78 12.95
C LYS A 21 -4.57 13.38 11.64
N VAL A 22 -3.25 13.17 11.66
CA VAL A 22 -2.51 12.65 10.48
C VAL A 22 -3.05 11.29 10.07
N ALA A 23 -3.20 10.34 11.00
CA ALA A 23 -3.76 9.02 10.72
C ALA A 23 -5.18 9.10 10.12
N ALA A 24 -6.05 9.94 10.67
CA ALA A 24 -7.40 10.13 10.13
C ALA A 24 -7.41 10.75 8.72
N ALA A 25 -6.49 11.68 8.43
CA ALA A 25 -6.32 12.25 7.09
C ALA A 25 -5.79 11.19 6.10
N MET A 26 -4.81 10.40 6.52
CA MET A 26 -4.28 9.26 5.76
C MET A 26 -5.36 8.23 5.45
N ASP A 27 -6.22 7.91 6.42
CA ASP A 27 -7.32 6.97 6.24
C ASP A 27 -8.38 7.49 5.27
N ARG A 28 -8.66 8.81 5.30
CA ARG A 28 -9.54 9.46 4.30
C ARG A 28 -8.93 9.40 2.90
N LYS A 29 -7.69 9.87 2.74
CA LYS A 29 -6.96 9.87 1.46
C LYS A 29 -6.81 8.46 0.91
N ARG A 30 -6.57 7.46 1.77
CA ARG A 30 -6.58 6.04 1.39
C ARG A 30 -7.96 5.60 0.88
N ARG A 31 -9.05 5.91 1.59
CA ARG A 31 -10.41 5.57 1.13
C ARG A 31 -10.76 6.23 -0.19
N GLU A 32 -10.38 7.49 -0.39
CA GLU A 32 -10.55 8.23 -1.64
C GLU A 32 -9.77 7.57 -2.78
N LEU A 33 -8.47 7.30 -2.58
CA LEU A 33 -7.66 6.58 -3.56
C LEU A 33 -8.22 5.19 -3.90
N PHE A 34 -8.77 4.46 -2.92
CA PHE A 34 -9.42 3.18 -3.16
C PHE A 34 -10.79 3.31 -3.84
N ALA A 35 -11.53 4.37 -3.58
CA ALA A 35 -12.80 4.66 -4.25
C ALA A 35 -12.57 5.11 -5.70
N GLU A 36 -11.55 5.92 -5.94
CA GLU A 36 -11.12 6.37 -7.26
C GLU A 36 -10.51 5.23 -8.09
N ALA A 37 -9.75 4.34 -7.45
CA ALA A 37 -9.30 3.09 -8.07
C ALA A 37 -10.43 2.05 -8.24
N GLY A 38 -11.57 2.25 -7.58
CA GLY A 38 -12.68 1.31 -7.42
C GLY A 38 -13.90 1.62 -8.28
N ASP A 39 -13.75 1.40 -9.59
CA ASP A 39 -14.82 1.05 -10.58
C ASP A 39 -14.17 0.59 -11.91
N GLN A 40 -12.92 0.99 -12.18
CA GLN A 40 -12.23 0.70 -13.45
C GLN A 40 -10.91 -0.10 -13.31
N GLY A 41 -10.49 -0.47 -12.09
CA GLY A 41 -9.20 -1.11 -11.88
C GLY A 41 -8.05 -0.15 -12.22
N GLY A 42 -7.79 0.81 -11.33
CA GLY A 42 -6.72 1.79 -11.51
C GLY A 42 -5.32 1.16 -11.65
N ASP A 43 -4.36 1.91 -12.21
CA ASP A 43 -2.98 1.44 -12.38
C ASP A 43 -2.34 1.06 -11.02
N PRO A 44 -1.98 -0.22 -10.81
CA PRO A 44 -1.35 -0.68 -9.57
C PRO A 44 -0.04 0.05 -9.24
N ARG A 45 0.70 0.54 -10.24
CA ARG A 45 1.94 1.30 -10.02
C ARG A 45 1.64 2.70 -9.51
N ALA A 46 0.68 3.40 -10.12
CA ALA A 46 0.21 4.70 -9.63
C ALA A 46 -0.32 4.60 -8.19
N GLY A 47 -1.10 3.56 -7.88
CA GLY A 47 -1.58 3.31 -6.50
C GLY A 47 -0.45 3.07 -5.50
N MET A 48 0.58 2.29 -5.85
CA MET A 48 1.75 2.11 -4.99
C MET A 48 2.57 3.39 -4.81
N SER A 49 2.74 4.19 -5.86
CA SER A 49 3.42 5.49 -5.75
C SER A 49 2.65 6.44 -4.84
N ALA A 50 1.33 6.57 -5.05
CA ALA A 50 0.47 7.40 -4.22
C ALA A 50 0.54 6.99 -2.75
N MET A 51 0.52 5.68 -2.44
CA MET A 51 0.70 5.17 -1.07
C MET A 51 2.06 5.55 -0.48
N ARG A 52 3.13 5.47 -1.27
CA ARG A 52 4.48 5.83 -0.83
C ARG A 52 4.58 7.33 -0.54
N ASP A 53 4.05 8.16 -1.41
CA ASP A 53 4.08 9.62 -1.25
C ASP A 53 3.26 10.05 -0.04
N MET A 54 2.08 9.44 0.12
CA MET A 54 1.23 9.61 1.30
C MET A 54 1.98 9.24 2.58
N GLN A 55 2.72 8.12 2.56
CA GLN A 55 3.51 7.69 3.72
C GLN A 55 4.66 8.65 4.03
N ARG A 56 5.37 9.17 3.01
CA ARG A 56 6.42 10.18 3.19
C ARG A 56 5.88 11.48 3.77
N GLU A 57 4.71 11.92 3.33
CA GLU A 57 4.02 13.11 3.83
C GLU A 57 3.65 12.96 5.31
N ALA A 58 3.09 11.80 5.68
CA ALA A 58 2.80 11.47 7.08
C ALA A 58 4.06 11.44 7.93
N GLU A 59 5.12 10.76 7.48
CA GLU A 59 6.40 10.67 8.18
C GLU A 59 7.02 12.06 8.37
N SER A 60 7.00 12.93 7.35
CA SER A 60 7.48 14.31 7.46
C SER A 60 6.70 15.11 8.50
N THR A 61 5.38 15.00 8.49
CA THR A 61 4.51 15.74 9.42
C THR A 61 4.72 15.28 10.86
N ILE A 62 4.80 13.96 11.08
CA ILE A 62 5.06 13.37 12.38
C ILE A 62 6.44 13.82 12.87
N THR A 63 7.50 13.62 12.07
CA THR A 63 8.86 13.96 12.49
C THR A 63 9.05 15.45 12.80
N LYS A 64 8.41 16.36 12.06
CA LYS A 64 8.44 17.80 12.39
C LYS A 64 7.85 18.14 13.76
N SER A 65 6.89 17.34 14.25
CA SER A 65 6.28 17.52 15.57
C SER A 65 7.08 16.89 16.71
N LEU A 66 8.12 16.10 16.41
CA LEU A 66 8.95 15.41 17.39
C LEU A 66 10.18 16.24 17.77
N ASN A 67 10.56 16.16 19.05
CA ASN A 67 11.84 16.71 19.52
C ASN A 67 13.02 15.79 19.13
N LYS A 68 14.26 16.25 19.38
CA LYS A 68 15.47 15.48 19.02
C LYS A 68 15.51 14.09 19.66
N ARG A 69 15.21 13.99 20.95
CA ARG A 69 15.19 12.71 21.69
C ARG A 69 14.16 11.73 21.11
N GLN A 70 12.97 12.22 20.77
CA GLN A 70 11.90 11.44 20.15
C GLN A 70 12.28 10.97 18.73
N LYS A 71 12.93 11.83 17.93
CA LYS A 71 13.45 11.45 16.60
C LYS A 71 14.53 10.38 16.69
N ASP A 72 15.49 10.55 17.60
CA ASP A 72 16.57 9.59 17.83
C ASP A 72 15.99 8.23 18.25
N ARG A 73 14.99 8.22 19.14
CA ARG A 73 14.31 6.99 19.55
C ARG A 73 13.49 6.37 18.43
N LEU A 74 12.77 7.17 17.63
CA LEU A 74 12.03 6.66 16.48
C LEU A 74 12.96 5.99 15.46
N ALA A 75 14.12 6.60 15.18
CA ALA A 75 15.13 6.02 14.30
C ALA A 75 15.67 4.68 14.84
N GLN A 76 15.86 4.56 16.16
CA GLN A 76 16.22 3.28 16.80
C GLN A 76 15.14 2.21 16.60
N LEU A 77 13.86 2.55 16.79
CA LEU A 77 12.74 1.63 16.59
C LEU A 77 12.64 1.18 15.12
N GLU A 78 12.83 2.10 14.19
CA GLU A 78 12.89 1.77 12.76
C GLU A 78 14.05 0.82 12.47
N LEU A 79 15.23 1.07 13.06
CA LEU A 79 16.41 0.23 12.89
C LEU A 79 16.19 -1.18 13.45
N GLN A 80 15.55 -1.30 14.62
CA GLN A 80 15.19 -2.60 15.20
C GLN A 80 14.16 -3.37 14.35
N ARG A 81 13.19 -2.66 13.76
CA ARG A 81 12.18 -3.28 12.89
C ARG A 81 12.76 -3.71 11.54
N GLU A 82 13.65 -2.91 10.98
CA GLU A 82 14.30 -3.16 9.68
C GLU A 82 15.39 -4.24 9.80
N GLY A 83 16.02 -4.36 10.98
CA GLY A 83 17.06 -5.35 11.23
C GLY A 83 18.31 -5.12 10.36
N PRO A 84 19.17 -6.14 10.19
CA PRO A 84 20.45 -5.99 9.47
C PRO A 84 20.33 -5.49 8.03
N SER A 85 19.15 -5.61 7.40
CA SER A 85 18.89 -5.02 6.09
C SER A 85 19.05 -3.49 6.06
N ALA A 86 18.92 -2.81 7.20
CA ALA A 86 19.13 -1.37 7.32
C ALA A 86 20.57 -0.94 7.01
N LEU A 87 21.52 -1.85 7.08
CA LEU A 87 22.92 -1.61 6.73
C LEU A 87 23.11 -1.29 5.23
N ALA A 88 22.13 -1.61 4.37
CA ALA A 88 22.13 -1.16 2.97
C ALA A 88 21.83 0.35 2.82
N ARG A 89 21.36 1.03 3.87
CA ARG A 89 21.10 2.48 3.85
C ARG A 89 22.41 3.22 4.07
N LYS A 90 22.73 4.14 3.16
CA LYS A 90 23.97 4.95 3.18
C LYS A 90 24.29 5.52 4.56
N GLU A 91 23.31 6.15 5.22
CA GLU A 91 23.48 6.77 6.53
C GLU A 91 23.89 5.78 7.64
N ILE A 92 23.33 4.55 7.63
CA ILE A 92 23.65 3.53 8.62
C ILE A 92 25.00 2.88 8.28
N ALA A 93 25.22 2.56 7.01
CA ALA A 93 26.50 2.05 6.51
C ALA A 93 27.66 2.97 6.90
N SER A 94 27.51 4.28 6.76
CA SER A 94 28.51 5.27 7.18
C SER A 94 28.72 5.30 8.69
N LYS A 95 27.65 5.19 9.50
CA LYS A 95 27.75 5.17 10.97
C LYS A 95 28.51 3.95 11.50
N VAL A 96 28.36 2.80 10.85
CA VAL A 96 29.12 1.58 11.20
C VAL A 96 30.41 1.42 10.41
N LYS A 97 30.73 2.38 9.53
CA LYS A 97 31.93 2.39 8.70
C LYS A 97 32.07 1.13 7.82
N LEU A 98 31.02 0.76 7.09
CA LEU A 98 31.13 -0.26 6.05
C LEU A 98 32.08 0.20 4.95
N THR A 99 32.95 -0.70 4.50
CA THR A 99 33.76 -0.45 3.30
C THR A 99 32.87 -0.39 2.06
N THR A 100 33.37 0.20 0.98
CA THR A 100 32.65 0.23 -0.31
C THR A 100 32.30 -1.18 -0.80
N ALA A 101 33.20 -2.15 -0.60
CA ALA A 101 32.98 -3.54 -0.96
C ALA A 101 31.84 -4.18 -0.14
N GLN A 102 31.92 -4.09 1.20
CA GLN A 102 30.88 -4.62 2.09
C GLN A 102 29.52 -3.96 1.84
N ASN A 103 29.48 -2.64 1.64
CA ASN A 103 28.23 -1.93 1.36
C ASN A 103 27.60 -2.39 0.03
N LYS A 104 28.41 -2.64 -1.00
CA LYS A 104 27.94 -3.20 -2.26
C LYS A 104 27.36 -4.60 -2.08
N GLU A 105 28.03 -5.45 -1.30
CA GLU A 105 27.59 -6.82 -1.02
C GLU A 105 26.29 -6.85 -0.21
N VAL A 106 26.21 -6.07 0.87
CA VAL A 106 24.99 -5.91 1.68
C VAL A 106 23.83 -5.39 0.81
N LYS A 107 24.08 -4.42 -0.08
CA LYS A 107 23.06 -3.93 -1.01
C LYS A 107 22.57 -5.04 -1.95
N THR A 108 23.47 -5.84 -2.52
CA THR A 108 23.10 -7.00 -3.36
C THR A 108 22.24 -7.99 -2.59
N ILE A 109 22.62 -8.35 -1.35
CA ILE A 109 21.85 -9.28 -0.52
C ILE A 109 20.44 -8.73 -0.24
N VAL A 110 20.31 -7.44 0.06
CA VAL A 110 19.01 -6.79 0.32
C VAL A 110 18.15 -6.72 -0.96
N ASP A 111 18.76 -6.46 -2.11
CA ASP A 111 18.05 -6.42 -3.40
C ASP A 111 17.58 -7.84 -3.82
N GLU A 112 18.39 -8.88 -3.59
CA GLU A 112 17.99 -10.29 -3.74
C GLU A 112 16.84 -10.65 -2.80
N MET A 113 16.93 -10.28 -1.52
CA MET A 113 15.88 -10.48 -0.53
C MET A 113 14.56 -9.85 -0.98
N ARG A 114 14.60 -8.61 -1.49
CA ARG A 114 13.41 -7.91 -2.02
C ARG A 114 12.84 -8.60 -3.25
N SER A 115 13.69 -9.05 -4.17
CA SER A 115 13.27 -9.79 -5.37
C SER A 115 12.62 -11.13 -5.03
N ALA A 116 13.21 -11.88 -4.11
CA ALA A 116 12.66 -13.13 -3.60
C ALA A 116 11.32 -12.91 -2.90
N MET A 117 11.22 -11.86 -2.07
CA MET A 117 9.98 -11.50 -1.38
C MET A 117 8.87 -11.12 -2.38
N ALA A 118 9.19 -10.32 -3.41
CA ALA A 118 8.25 -9.97 -4.47
C ALA A 118 7.78 -11.20 -5.26
N SER A 119 8.68 -12.14 -5.53
CA SER A 119 8.37 -13.40 -6.23
C SER A 119 7.54 -14.37 -5.38
N SER A 120 7.65 -14.28 -4.04
CA SER A 120 6.88 -15.11 -3.10
C SER A 120 5.43 -14.63 -2.91
N MET A 121 5.10 -13.42 -3.36
CA MET A 121 3.72 -12.94 -3.33
C MET A 121 2.94 -13.51 -4.51
N PRO A 122 1.77 -14.13 -4.28
CA PRO A 122 0.91 -14.61 -5.34
C PRO A 122 0.47 -13.41 -6.18
N ARG A 123 0.59 -13.56 -7.50
CA ARG A 123 -0.02 -12.61 -8.43
C ARG A 123 -1.53 -12.64 -8.22
N PRO A 124 -2.21 -11.48 -8.17
CA PRO A 124 -3.66 -11.45 -8.07
C PRO A 124 -4.29 -12.32 -9.16
N PRO A 125 -5.27 -13.18 -8.83
CA PRO A 125 -6.02 -13.92 -9.83
C PRO A 125 -6.67 -12.93 -10.80
N GLY A 126 -6.32 -12.98 -12.08
CA GLY A 126 -6.85 -12.08 -13.12
C GLY A 126 -5.82 -11.11 -13.74
N GLY A 127 -4.56 -11.09 -13.28
CA GLY A 127 -3.48 -10.44 -14.02
C GLY A 127 -3.00 -11.33 -15.17
N GLY A 128 -3.58 -11.14 -16.37
CA GLY A 128 -3.29 -11.93 -17.57
C GLY A 128 -1.80 -11.99 -17.95
N PRO A 129 -1.39 -13.01 -18.72
CA PRO A 129 0.02 -13.28 -19.03
C PRO A 129 0.52 -12.48 -20.23
N ASP A 130 0.52 -11.14 -20.19
CA ASP A 130 1.14 -10.34 -21.26
C ASP A 130 1.81 -9.07 -20.72
N GLY A 131 2.94 -9.25 -20.04
CA GLY A 131 4.00 -8.24 -20.03
C GLY A 131 4.92 -8.50 -21.22
N PRO A 132 5.29 -7.50 -22.04
CA PRO A 132 5.96 -7.75 -23.31
C PRO A 132 7.30 -8.45 -23.07
N ALA A 133 7.44 -9.62 -23.70
CA ALA A 133 8.71 -10.32 -23.81
C ALA A 133 9.71 -9.41 -24.52
N THR A 134 10.66 -8.84 -23.76
CA THR A 134 11.89 -8.30 -24.32
C THR A 134 12.74 -9.48 -24.78
N LYS A 135 12.51 -10.00 -25.99
CA LYS A 135 13.52 -10.78 -26.73
C LYS A 135 13.43 -10.45 -28.21
N GLY A 136 14.51 -9.86 -28.70
CA GLY A 136 14.69 -9.47 -30.09
C GLY A 136 14.66 -10.66 -31.05
N GLY A 137 14.30 -10.34 -32.29
CA GLY A 137 14.27 -11.29 -33.38
C GLY A 137 13.85 -10.65 -34.71
N ARG A 138 14.77 -9.89 -35.30
CA ARG A 138 14.92 -9.66 -36.75
C ARG A 138 13.71 -9.09 -37.52
N ARG A 139 13.63 -7.76 -37.57
CA ARG A 139 12.98 -7.05 -38.69
C ARG A 139 14.00 -6.96 -39.84
N GLY A 140 13.93 -7.91 -40.76
CA GLY A 140 14.61 -7.82 -42.04
C GLY A 140 13.87 -6.88 -42.98
N GLY A 141 14.61 -5.95 -43.59
CA GLY A 141 14.33 -5.45 -44.94
C GLY A 141 13.40 -4.26 -45.09
N ARG A 142 14.01 -3.09 -45.32
CA ARG A 142 14.16 -2.49 -46.67
C ARG A 142 13.66 -1.04 -46.78
N GLY A 143 14.60 -0.17 -47.14
CA GLY A 143 14.40 1.13 -47.81
C GLY A 143 14.07 2.30 -46.87
N GLY A 144 14.74 3.43 -46.87
CA GLY A 144 15.80 3.96 -47.74
C GLY A 144 15.89 5.47 -47.52
N GLY A 145 17.09 6.03 -47.61
CA GLY A 145 17.40 7.48 -47.63
C GLY A 145 17.15 8.24 -46.33
N ASP A 146 17.82 9.32 -46.00
CA ASP A 146 19.05 9.94 -46.49
C ASP A 146 19.40 11.04 -45.47
N THR A 147 20.68 11.39 -45.38
CA THR A 147 21.23 12.69 -44.91
C THR A 147 20.98 13.21 -43.47
N THR A 148 22.07 13.22 -42.68
CA THR A 148 22.70 14.36 -41.96
C THR A 148 21.86 15.53 -41.42
N GLY A 149 22.09 15.91 -40.15
CA GLY A 149 21.95 17.31 -39.71
C GLY A 149 21.84 17.52 -38.19
N ASN A 150 22.88 18.09 -37.58
CA ASN A 150 22.92 18.64 -36.22
C ASN A 150 22.23 20.02 -36.12
N GLY A 151 21.82 20.41 -34.91
CA GLY A 151 21.55 21.82 -34.50
C GLY A 151 20.11 22.01 -33.98
N ALA A 152 19.85 22.30 -32.70
CA ALA A 152 20.11 23.53 -31.92
C ALA A 152 19.06 24.64 -32.12
N ALA A 153 18.74 25.31 -31.01
CA ALA A 153 17.96 26.55 -30.84
C ALA A 153 16.42 26.43 -30.91
N SER A 154 15.63 26.78 -29.87
CA SER A 154 15.45 28.04 -29.12
C SER A 154 14.45 29.00 -29.78
N GLY A 155 13.47 29.46 -28.99
CA GLY A 155 12.66 30.66 -29.24
C GLY A 155 11.56 30.48 -30.29
N ASP A 156 10.48 31.25 -30.34
CA ASP A 156 10.08 32.46 -29.63
C ASP A 156 8.71 32.87 -30.21
N GLU A 157 7.90 33.62 -29.43
CA GLU A 157 6.78 34.52 -29.82
C GLU A 157 5.61 33.94 -30.68
N GLY A 158 4.33 34.14 -30.36
CA GLY A 158 3.64 35.39 -29.99
C GLY A 158 2.91 35.95 -31.22
N VAL A 159 1.56 36.02 -31.20
CA VAL A 159 0.61 36.82 -32.06
C VAL A 159 -0.77 36.10 -32.03
N THR A 160 -1.78 36.53 -31.26
CA THR A 160 -2.78 37.62 -31.46
C THR A 160 -3.41 37.69 -32.85
N GLY A 161 -4.74 37.57 -32.96
CA GLY A 161 -5.43 38.00 -34.17
C GLY A 161 -6.84 37.44 -34.35
N ASP A 162 -7.82 38.20 -33.87
CA ASP A 162 -9.26 38.10 -34.11
C ASP A 162 -9.70 37.99 -35.58
N ASN A 163 -10.86 37.36 -35.76
CA ASN A 163 -12.02 37.72 -36.61
C ASN A 163 -12.66 36.45 -37.21
N ARG A 164 -13.96 36.33 -37.48
CA ARG A 164 -15.21 37.01 -37.07
C ARG A 164 -16.32 36.21 -37.76
N ALA A 165 -17.38 35.93 -37.00
CA ALA A 165 -18.78 35.68 -37.35
C ALA A 165 -19.18 35.09 -38.73
N THR A 166 -20.01 34.04 -38.69
CA THR A 166 -21.38 34.11 -39.22
C THR A 166 -22.36 33.45 -38.26
N ALA A 167 -23.45 34.16 -37.99
CA ALA A 167 -24.57 33.72 -37.18
C ALA A 167 -25.76 33.42 -38.10
N THR A 168 -26.51 32.36 -37.79
CA THR A 168 -27.95 32.16 -38.09
C THR A 168 -28.41 31.03 -37.14
N GLU A 169 -29.05 31.34 -36.03
CA GLU A 169 -30.52 31.52 -35.85
C GLU A 169 -31.26 30.22 -35.48
N ASN A 170 -31.76 30.24 -34.24
CA ASN A 170 -33.07 29.79 -33.74
C ASN A 170 -33.48 28.30 -33.81
N GLY A 171 -33.80 27.77 -32.63
CA GLY A 171 -34.72 26.64 -32.48
C GLY A 171 -34.61 25.86 -31.17
N THR A 172 -35.17 26.39 -30.08
CA THR A 172 -35.52 25.58 -28.90
C THR A 172 -36.71 24.66 -29.24
N PRO A 173 -36.73 23.42 -28.73
CA PRO A 173 -37.92 23.03 -27.99
C PRO A 173 -37.62 22.29 -26.67
N ALA A 174 -38.62 22.42 -25.79
CA ALA A 174 -38.67 22.07 -24.39
C ALA A 174 -38.68 20.54 -24.09
N PRO A 175 -38.58 20.13 -22.80
CA PRO A 175 -38.40 18.75 -22.39
C PRO A 175 -39.74 18.02 -22.20
N ARG A 176 -39.80 16.72 -22.51
CA ARG A 176 -40.94 15.88 -22.15
C ARG A 176 -40.55 14.40 -22.12
N GLY A 177 -40.93 13.72 -21.03
CA GLY A 177 -41.10 12.27 -21.06
C GLY A 177 -40.45 11.51 -19.90
N GLY A 178 -40.96 11.70 -18.68
CA GLY A 178 -40.90 10.64 -17.68
C GLY A 178 -41.85 9.51 -18.06
N GLY A 179 -41.37 8.26 -18.01
CA GLY A 179 -42.15 7.04 -18.23
C GLY A 179 -41.54 5.89 -17.43
N PRO A 180 -42.34 5.06 -16.74
CA PRO A 180 -41.89 4.25 -15.60
C PRO A 180 -41.60 2.79 -15.97
N GLY A 181 -40.84 2.10 -15.11
CA GLY A 181 -41.02 0.66 -14.89
C GLY A 181 -40.42 -0.28 -15.93
N GLY A 182 -39.10 -0.47 -15.89
CA GLY A 182 -38.43 -1.64 -16.45
C GLY A 182 -37.67 -2.35 -15.34
N GLY A 183 -38.33 -3.30 -14.66
CA GLY A 183 -37.72 -4.12 -13.63
C GLY A 183 -36.49 -4.83 -14.17
N ARG A 184 -35.30 -4.48 -13.66
CA ARG A 184 -34.10 -5.28 -13.88
C ARG A 184 -34.25 -6.55 -13.07
N THR A 185 -34.67 -7.60 -13.77
CA THR A 185 -34.57 -9.00 -13.39
C THR A 185 -33.21 -9.24 -12.74
N ARG A 186 -33.20 -9.54 -11.43
CA ARG A 186 -32.05 -10.19 -10.77
C ARG A 186 -31.93 -11.58 -11.39
N GLY A 187 -31.10 -11.70 -12.41
CA GLY A 187 -30.88 -12.95 -13.12
C GLY A 187 -29.39 -13.14 -13.42
N ALA A 188 -28.84 -14.20 -12.83
CA ALA A 188 -27.61 -14.87 -13.24
C ALA A 188 -26.31 -14.04 -13.18
N GLY A 189 -25.73 -13.96 -11.98
CA GLY A 189 -24.28 -13.83 -11.84
C GLY A 189 -23.61 -15.06 -12.45
N GLY A 190 -22.84 -14.86 -13.52
CA GLY A 190 -22.00 -15.90 -14.11
C GLY A 190 -20.89 -16.36 -13.15
N PRO A 191 -20.31 -17.55 -13.38
CA PRO A 191 -19.26 -18.11 -12.52
C PRO A 191 -17.94 -17.36 -12.78
N GLY A 192 -17.76 -16.22 -12.11
CA GLY A 192 -16.58 -15.36 -12.34
C GLY A 192 -16.25 -14.50 -11.14
N GLY A 193 -15.14 -14.85 -10.47
CA GLY A 193 -14.38 -13.91 -9.64
C GLY A 193 -15.05 -13.44 -8.34
N GLY A 194 -15.49 -14.36 -7.49
CA GLY A 194 -15.78 -14.01 -6.10
C GLY A 194 -14.53 -13.43 -5.42
N ARG A 195 -14.68 -12.35 -4.65
CA ARG A 195 -13.61 -11.83 -3.78
C ARG A 195 -13.04 -13.00 -2.95
N PRO A 196 -11.71 -13.15 -2.81
CA PRO A 196 -11.13 -14.24 -2.05
C PRO A 196 -11.76 -14.31 -0.66
N ASP A 197 -12.20 -15.50 -0.23
CA ASP A 197 -12.68 -15.69 1.13
C ASP A 197 -11.48 -15.67 2.07
N PHE A 198 -11.24 -14.50 2.65
CA PHE A 198 -10.15 -14.24 3.59
C PHE A 198 -10.26 -15.03 4.90
N ASN A 199 -11.39 -15.70 5.16
CA ASN A 199 -11.60 -16.54 6.33
C ASN A 199 -11.56 -18.05 6.01
N SER A 200 -11.39 -18.45 4.75
CA SER A 200 -11.30 -19.86 4.36
C SER A 200 -10.06 -20.54 4.93
N PRO A 201 -10.13 -21.84 5.31
CA PRO A 201 -8.96 -22.60 5.75
C PRO A 201 -7.81 -22.61 4.73
N GLU A 202 -8.14 -22.64 3.44
CA GLU A 202 -7.16 -22.60 2.34
C GLU A 202 -6.40 -21.27 2.29
N PHE A 203 -7.11 -20.14 2.41
CA PHE A 203 -6.47 -18.82 2.46
C PHE A 203 -5.60 -18.67 3.71
N GLN A 204 -6.05 -19.15 4.87
CA GLN A 204 -5.25 -19.16 6.09
C GLN A 204 -3.96 -19.97 5.93
N ALA A 205 -4.05 -21.18 5.37
CA ALA A 205 -2.88 -22.02 5.09
C ALA A 205 -1.91 -21.34 4.11
N MET A 206 -2.43 -20.71 3.07
CA MET A 206 -1.64 -19.93 2.10
C MET A 206 -0.89 -18.77 2.79
N MET A 207 -1.56 -18.00 3.64
CA MET A 207 -0.97 -16.89 4.37
C MET A 207 0.09 -17.35 5.37
N THR A 208 -0.13 -18.47 6.06
CA THR A 208 0.89 -19.09 6.94
C THR A 208 2.12 -19.49 6.14
N LYS A 209 1.96 -20.19 5.02
CA LYS A 209 3.07 -20.56 4.13
C LYS A 209 3.81 -19.34 3.59
N MET A 210 3.10 -18.27 3.26
CA MET A 210 3.69 -17.01 2.81
C MET A 210 4.50 -16.35 3.93
N ARG A 211 3.99 -16.30 5.16
CA ARG A 211 4.73 -15.80 6.32
C ARG A 211 6.00 -16.59 6.54
N GLU A 212 5.91 -17.92 6.56
CA GLU A 212 7.09 -18.79 6.73
C GLU A 212 8.13 -18.58 5.63
N THR A 213 7.68 -18.43 4.37
CA THR A 213 8.58 -18.17 3.23
C THR A 213 9.25 -16.81 3.37
N GLN A 214 8.50 -15.77 3.74
CA GLN A 214 9.03 -14.43 3.96
C GLN A 214 10.02 -14.39 5.14
N GLU A 215 9.72 -15.08 6.24
CA GLU A 215 10.63 -15.22 7.38
C GLU A 215 11.92 -15.92 6.95
N LYS A 216 11.84 -17.04 6.22
CA LYS A 216 13.04 -17.72 5.68
C LYS A 216 13.89 -16.79 4.82
N ILE A 217 13.28 -16.07 3.88
CA ILE A 217 13.98 -15.10 3.02
C ILE A 217 14.70 -14.03 3.87
N ARG A 218 14.04 -13.51 4.90
CA ARG A 218 14.62 -12.50 5.81
C ARG A 218 15.75 -13.07 6.65
N THR A 219 15.59 -14.27 7.21
CA THR A 219 16.61 -14.93 8.03
C THR A 219 17.85 -15.22 7.21
N THR A 220 17.71 -15.81 6.02
CA THR A 220 18.85 -16.08 5.13
C THR A 220 19.57 -14.80 4.71
N ALA A 221 18.84 -13.74 4.37
CA ALA A 221 19.47 -12.45 4.05
C ALA A 221 20.20 -11.86 5.27
N THR A 222 19.63 -12.01 6.46
CA THR A 222 20.23 -11.54 7.72
C THR A 222 21.53 -12.29 8.03
N GLU A 223 21.54 -13.61 7.88
CA GLU A 223 22.75 -14.44 8.08
C GLU A 223 23.86 -14.02 7.13
N LYS A 224 23.57 -13.92 5.82
CA LYS A 224 24.53 -13.45 4.82
C LYS A 224 25.08 -12.05 5.14
N ILE A 225 24.22 -11.12 5.56
CA ILE A 225 24.67 -9.78 5.97
C ILE A 225 25.60 -9.89 7.17
N ASN A 226 25.26 -10.70 8.18
CA ASN A 226 26.11 -10.88 9.35
C ASN A 226 27.46 -11.53 9.02
N GLU A 227 27.57 -12.36 7.99
CA GLU A 227 28.85 -12.93 7.54
C GLU A 227 29.77 -11.87 6.90
N VAL A 228 29.20 -10.87 6.22
CA VAL A 228 29.95 -9.77 5.58
C VAL A 228 30.54 -8.80 6.62
N LEU A 229 29.93 -8.71 7.80
CA LEU A 229 30.31 -7.76 8.84
C LEU A 229 31.42 -8.29 9.75
N THR A 230 32.35 -7.40 10.08
CA THR A 230 33.31 -7.63 11.16
C THR A 230 32.64 -7.56 12.53
N THR A 231 33.27 -8.14 13.55
CA THR A 231 32.80 -8.07 14.95
C THR A 231 32.61 -6.62 15.41
N GLU A 232 33.56 -5.72 15.08
CA GLU A 232 33.47 -4.31 15.44
C GLU A 232 32.26 -3.62 14.80
N GLN A 233 31.95 -3.95 13.54
CA GLN A 233 30.79 -3.39 12.82
C GLN A 233 29.48 -3.91 13.40
N LYS A 234 29.40 -5.19 13.81
CA LYS A 234 28.25 -5.75 14.51
C LYS A 234 28.00 -5.04 15.83
N THR A 235 29.05 -4.87 16.64
CA THR A 235 28.95 -4.13 17.90
C THR A 235 28.57 -2.66 17.69
N ALA A 236 29.10 -2.01 16.64
CA ALA A 236 28.71 -0.65 16.29
C ALA A 236 27.23 -0.57 15.90
N TYR A 237 26.73 -1.53 15.14
CA TYR A 237 25.33 -1.64 14.77
C TYR A 237 24.42 -1.86 15.99
N GLU A 238 24.78 -2.78 16.89
CA GLU A 238 24.04 -3.03 18.13
C GLU A 238 23.92 -1.79 19.02
N LYS A 239 24.99 -0.98 19.11
CA LYS A 239 24.95 0.30 19.82
C LYS A 239 23.96 1.30 19.20
N LEU A 240 23.78 1.27 17.87
CA LEU A 240 22.81 2.11 17.18
C LEU A 240 21.35 1.65 17.41
N LEU A 241 21.11 0.37 17.72
CA LEU A 241 19.77 -0.13 18.02
C LEU A 241 19.20 0.47 19.31
N GLY A 242 20.05 0.82 20.27
CA GLY A 242 19.62 1.38 21.55
C GLY A 242 18.81 0.38 22.38
N LYS A 243 17.86 0.89 23.18
CA LYS A 243 17.05 0.03 24.07
C LYS A 243 16.14 -0.90 23.27
N PRO A 244 16.10 -2.21 23.54
CA PRO A 244 15.21 -3.12 22.82
C PRO A 244 13.74 -2.70 23.01
N PHE A 245 12.96 -2.87 21.95
CA PHE A 245 11.53 -2.64 21.95
C PHE A 245 10.80 -3.94 21.63
N ASP A 246 9.76 -4.23 22.40
CA ASP A 246 8.96 -5.42 22.23
C ASP A 246 7.85 -5.19 21.20
N PHE A 247 8.13 -5.55 19.95
CA PHE A 247 7.19 -5.43 18.83
C PHE A 247 6.00 -6.40 18.92
N SER A 248 6.04 -7.43 19.79
CA SER A 248 4.90 -8.32 19.99
C SER A 248 3.66 -7.57 20.49
N LYS A 249 3.86 -6.44 21.17
CA LYS A 249 2.80 -5.57 21.68
C LYS A 249 2.08 -4.77 20.59
N ILE A 250 2.70 -4.60 19.42
CA ILE A 250 2.12 -3.86 18.28
C ILE A 250 1.26 -4.76 17.41
N SER A 251 1.62 -6.03 17.29
CA SER A 251 0.80 -7.01 16.59
C SER A 251 -0.50 -7.13 17.34
N ARG A 252 -1.56 -6.46 16.83
CA ARG A 252 -2.93 -6.88 17.09
C ARG A 252 -2.94 -8.38 16.93
N GLY A 253 -3.16 -9.10 18.03
CA GLY A 253 -3.17 -10.55 18.03
C GLY A 253 -4.16 -11.10 16.98
N PRO A 254 -4.13 -12.41 16.71
CA PRO A 254 -5.13 -13.06 15.88
C PRO A 254 -6.52 -12.83 16.49
N GLY A 255 -7.21 -11.77 16.07
CA GLY A 255 -8.42 -11.29 16.77
C GLY A 255 -8.71 -9.82 16.56
N GLY A 256 -8.73 -9.35 15.31
CA GLY A 256 -9.28 -8.02 15.01
C GLY A 256 -10.73 -7.87 15.51
N PRO A 257 -11.21 -6.63 15.74
CA PRO A 257 -12.59 -6.38 16.16
C PRO A 257 -13.55 -6.89 15.08
N GLY A 258 -14.13 -8.07 15.27
CA GLY A 258 -14.93 -8.77 14.27
C GLY A 258 -14.73 -10.29 14.18
N GLY A 259 -13.87 -10.88 15.02
CA GLY A 259 -13.80 -12.34 15.14
C GLY A 259 -15.10 -12.96 15.69
N PRO A 260 -15.70 -13.96 15.03
CA PRO A 260 -16.92 -14.63 15.49
C PRO A 260 -16.58 -15.56 16.65
N GLY A 261 -16.80 -15.09 17.88
CA GLY A 261 -16.52 -15.90 19.07
C GLY A 261 -16.78 -15.24 20.41
N GLY A 262 -17.61 -14.18 20.48
CA GLY A 262 -18.11 -13.67 21.75
C GLY A 262 -19.31 -14.51 22.20
N PRO A 263 -19.23 -15.24 23.34
CA PRO A 263 -20.39 -15.89 23.92
C PRO A 263 -21.26 -14.82 24.61
N GLY A 264 -22.56 -14.81 24.30
CA GLY A 264 -23.58 -14.21 25.18
C GLY A 264 -23.96 -12.76 24.88
N GLY A 265 -24.96 -12.59 24.03
CA GLY A 265 -25.90 -11.48 24.11
C GLY A 265 -27.32 -12.06 24.13
N PRO A 266 -27.99 -12.15 25.31
CA PRO A 266 -29.38 -12.58 25.38
C PRO A 266 -30.30 -11.40 25.06
N GLY A 267 -31.13 -11.55 24.03
CA GLY A 267 -32.18 -10.59 23.66
C GLY A 267 -32.42 -10.63 22.15
N GLY A 268 -33.60 -10.96 21.63
CA GLY A 268 -34.87 -11.32 22.23
C GLY A 268 -35.72 -11.80 21.06
N GLY A 269 -36.23 -13.03 21.14
CA GLY A 269 -37.18 -13.53 20.16
C GLY A 269 -38.51 -12.77 20.27
N PRO A 270 -39.20 -12.45 19.16
CA PRO A 270 -40.56 -11.95 19.23
C PRO A 270 -41.50 -13.10 19.58
N ALA A 271 -41.85 -13.21 20.86
CA ALA A 271 -43.02 -13.93 21.32
C ALA A 271 -44.22 -12.98 21.36
N GLY A 272 -45.32 -13.38 20.73
CA GLY A 272 -46.67 -12.89 21.04
C GLY A 272 -47.25 -11.87 20.07
N ASN A 273 -48.11 -12.32 19.15
CA ASN A 273 -49.54 -12.33 19.44
C ASN A 273 -50.33 -12.91 18.26
N GLY A 274 -50.65 -14.20 18.38
CA GLY A 274 -51.83 -14.76 17.72
C GLY A 274 -53.07 -14.14 18.37
N ARG A 275 -53.74 -13.24 17.64
CA ARG A 275 -55.13 -12.88 17.95
C ARG A 275 -56.02 -13.87 17.23
N GLY A 276 -56.50 -14.84 18.00
CA GLY A 276 -57.63 -15.68 17.64
C GLY A 276 -58.84 -14.82 17.31
N ARG A 277 -59.53 -15.21 16.26
CA ARG A 277 -60.88 -14.77 15.90
C ARG A 277 -61.88 -15.45 16.84
N PRO A 278 -62.78 -14.73 17.51
CA PRO A 278 -64.02 -15.31 17.99
C PRO A 278 -65.09 -15.20 16.87
N ASN A 279 -65.55 -16.34 16.39
CA ASN A 279 -66.82 -16.48 15.70
C ASN A 279 -67.92 -16.60 16.78
N THR A 280 -68.81 -15.62 16.86
CA THR A 280 -70.17 -15.77 17.39
C THR A 280 -71.03 -14.66 16.76
N ASP A 281 -71.99 -15.06 15.93
CA ASP A 281 -73.44 -14.89 16.13
C ASP A 281 -74.21 -14.55 14.83
N SER A 282 -75.41 -15.14 14.73
CA SER A 282 -76.44 -15.13 13.66
C SER A 282 -76.26 -16.05 12.46
#